data_AF-B1ICB6-F1
#
_entry.id   AF-B1ICB6-F1
#
_cell.length_a   1.000
_cell.length_b   1.000
_cell.length_c   1.000
_cell.angle_alpha   90.00
_cell.angle_beta   90.00
_cell.angle_gamma   90.00
#
_symmetry.space_group_name_H-M   'P 1'
#
loop_
_entity.id
_entity.type
_entity.pdbx_description
1 polymer ?
#
loop_
_entity_poly.entity_id
_entity_poly.type
_entity_poly.pdbx_seq_one_letter_code
_entity_poly.pdbx_strand_id
1 'polypeptide(L)'
;MTVGLNPHRLTLTFGVSASFLKRMNLENKRPRLFRDLPLFPKEQLREKYTGGDIVIHACADDEQIAFHAIRNLIRKGRNAVPPLVRKMSLMKWI
;
A
#
# COMPACT_ATOMS: atom_id res chain seq x y z
N MET A 1 4.54 -26.81 2.03
CA MET A 1 4.76 -27.25 0.64
C MET A 1 4.29 -26.12 -0.28
N THR A 2 5.18 -25.37 -0.90
CA THR A 2 4.80 -24.44 -1.98
C THR A 2 5.41 -24.97 -3.28
N VAL A 3 4.78 -26.01 -3.82
CA VAL A 3 5.09 -26.55 -5.14
C VAL A 3 4.33 -25.70 -6.17
N GLY A 4 5.06 -25.07 -7.08
CA GLY A 4 4.58 -24.87 -8.46
C GLY A 4 3.75 -23.63 -8.81
N LEU A 5 3.86 -22.50 -8.11
CA LEU A 5 3.35 -21.23 -8.65
C LEU A 5 4.53 -20.44 -9.21
N ASN A 6 4.52 -20.21 -10.53
CA ASN A 6 5.41 -19.24 -11.16
C ASN A 6 5.15 -17.88 -10.49
N PRO A 7 6.17 -17.06 -10.18
CA PRO A 7 5.94 -15.74 -9.58
C PRO A 7 5.07 -14.81 -10.44
N HIS A 8 4.83 -15.11 -11.72
CA HIS A 8 3.99 -14.30 -12.63
C HIS A 8 4.33 -12.80 -12.56
N ARG A 9 5.64 -12.51 -12.50
CA ARG A 9 6.20 -11.15 -12.37
C ARG A 9 5.60 -10.34 -11.20
N LEU A 10 5.28 -11.02 -10.09
CA LEU A 10 4.82 -10.36 -8.87
C LEU A 10 5.85 -9.33 -8.38
N THR A 11 5.38 -8.11 -8.20
CA THR A 11 6.11 -7.00 -7.59
C THR A 11 5.34 -6.49 -6.37
N LEU A 12 6.07 -6.18 -5.31
CA LEU A 12 5.52 -5.60 -4.08
C LEU A 12 6.26 -4.29 -3.80
N THR A 13 5.53 -3.18 -3.82
CA THR A 13 6.05 -1.86 -3.50
C THR A 13 5.47 -1.37 -2.18
N PHE A 14 6.35 -0.91 -1.29
CA PHE A 14 5.97 -0.38 0.02
C PHE A 14 6.18 1.12 0.05
N GLY A 15 5.12 1.85 0.39
CA GLY A 15 5.16 3.27 0.68
C GLY A 15 4.92 3.50 2.17
N VAL A 16 5.58 4.51 2.72
CA VAL A 16 5.33 4.99 4.09
C VAL A 16 4.96 6.47 4.04
N SER A 17 4.06 6.90 4.91
CA SER A 17 3.63 8.30 4.97
C SER A 17 4.38 9.09 6.05
N ALA A 18 4.18 10.40 6.06
CA ALA A 18 4.68 11.27 7.12
C ALA A 18 4.19 10.86 8.52
N SER A 19 2.93 10.40 8.62
CA SER A 19 2.34 9.91 9.87
C SER A 19 3.09 8.69 10.41
N PHE A 20 3.52 7.77 9.54
CA PHE A 20 4.36 6.64 9.94
C PHE A 20 5.69 7.09 10.55
N LEU A 21 6.37 8.05 9.90
CA LEU A 21 7.65 8.57 10.42
C LEU A 21 7.47 9.19 11.80
N LYS A 22 6.38 9.92 12.02
CA LYS A 22 6.05 10.47 13.34
C LYS A 22 5.83 9.38 14.38
N ARG A 23 5.02 8.35 14.07
CA ARG A 23 4.76 7.21 14.97
C ARG A 23 6.03 6.43 15.34
N MET A 24 7.01 6.39 14.45
CA MET A 24 8.28 5.71 14.65
C MET A 24 9.38 6.60 15.26
N ASN A 25 9.07 7.85 15.63
CA ASN A 25 10.06 8.84 16.08
C ASN A 25 11.20 9.09 15.06
N LEU A 26 10.88 9.06 13.77
CA LEU A 26 11.80 9.23 12.64
C LEU A 26 11.54 10.52 11.85
N GLU A 27 10.91 11.53 12.45
CA GLU A 27 10.60 12.80 11.77
C GLU A 27 11.86 13.49 11.22
N ASN A 28 12.99 13.32 11.91
CA ASN A 28 14.30 13.84 11.50
C ASN A 28 14.81 13.24 10.17
N LYS A 29 14.24 12.11 9.72
CA LYS A 29 14.56 11.46 8.44
C LYS A 29 13.58 11.81 7.32
N ARG A 30 12.59 12.69 7.57
CA ARG A 30 11.58 13.07 6.58
C ARG A 30 12.24 13.84 5.43
N PRO A 31 12.15 13.37 4.17
CA PRO A 31 12.64 14.14 3.02
C PRO A 31 11.86 15.45 2.88
N ARG A 32 12.52 16.53 2.42
CA ARG A 32 11.85 17.83 2.21
C ARG A 32 10.67 17.75 1.23
N LEU A 33 10.72 16.81 0.29
CA LEU A 33 9.65 16.57 -0.70
C LEU A 33 8.41 15.90 -0.10
N PHE A 34 8.48 15.32 1.10
CA PHE A 34 7.35 14.76 1.82
C PHE A 34 6.51 15.88 2.47
N ARG A 35 6.03 16.85 1.70
CA ARG A 35 5.05 17.85 2.17
C ARG A 35 3.63 17.41 1.81
N ASP A 36 2.65 17.88 2.56
CA ASP A 36 1.26 17.60 2.23
C ASP A 36 0.90 18.24 0.89
N LEU A 37 0.05 17.55 0.13
CA LEU A 37 -0.43 18.03 -1.16
C LEU A 37 -1.39 19.21 -0.94
N PRO A 38 -1.35 20.24 -1.80
CA PRO A 38 -2.31 21.33 -1.74
C PRO A 38 -3.71 20.81 -2.10
N LEU A 39 -4.74 21.49 -1.62
CA LEU A 39 -6.12 21.19 -2.00
C LEU A 39 -6.34 21.48 -3.48
N PHE A 40 -6.91 20.53 -4.21
CA PHE A 40 -7.24 20.71 -5.62
C PHE A 40 -8.71 21.14 -5.80
N PRO A 41 -9.03 22.02 -6.78
CA PRO A 41 -10.42 22.36 -7.08
C PRO A 41 -11.23 21.11 -7.46
N LYS A 42 -12.44 20.96 -6.90
CA LYS A 42 -13.36 19.81 -7.10
C LYS A 42 -12.88 18.47 -6.53
N GLU A 43 -11.91 18.47 -5.63
CA GLU A 43 -11.49 17.25 -4.95
C GLU A 43 -12.59 16.70 -4.03
N GLN A 44 -12.92 15.42 -4.18
CA GLN A 44 -13.93 14.74 -3.36
C GLN A 44 -13.29 13.62 -2.54
N LEU A 45 -12.31 13.98 -1.71
CA LEU A 45 -11.68 13.03 -0.80
C LEU A 45 -12.67 12.55 0.24
N ARG A 46 -12.75 11.23 0.39
CA ARG A 46 -13.45 10.61 1.52
C ARG A 46 -12.40 10.31 2.58
N GLU A 47 -12.59 10.83 3.78
CA GLU A 47 -11.65 10.68 4.90
C GLU A 47 -11.28 9.22 5.15
N LYS A 48 -12.29 8.31 5.12
CA LYS A 48 -12.09 6.86 5.24
C LYS A 48 -11.18 6.23 4.18
N TYR A 49 -10.89 6.92 3.09
CA TYR A 49 -10.05 6.45 1.99
C TYR A 49 -8.78 7.28 1.79
N THR A 50 -8.50 8.22 2.69
CA THR A 50 -7.42 9.19 2.55
C THR A 50 -6.43 9.02 3.70
N GLY A 51 -5.13 9.19 3.43
CA GLY A 51 -4.06 9.04 4.42
C GLY A 51 -3.62 7.59 4.61
N GLY A 52 -3.36 7.20 5.86
CA GLY A 52 -2.78 5.92 6.23
C GLY A 52 -1.25 6.00 6.43
N ASP A 53 -0.73 5.09 7.25
CA ASP A 53 0.69 5.05 7.61
C ASP A 53 1.53 4.30 6.57
N ILE A 54 0.98 3.22 6.03
CA ILE A 54 1.68 2.30 5.12
C ILE A 54 0.78 2.01 3.92
N VAL A 55 1.37 2.04 2.73
CA VAL A 55 0.76 1.58 1.48
C VAL A 55 1.51 0.35 0.99
N ILE A 56 0.75 -0.66 0.57
CA ILE A 56 1.28 -1.85 -0.09
C ILE A 56 0.65 -1.92 -1.48
N HIS A 57 1.48 -1.90 -2.51
CA HIS A 57 1.05 -2.08 -3.89
C HIS A 57 1.57 -3.42 -4.41
N ALA A 58 0.66 -4.32 -4.79
CA ALA A 58 0.99 -5.61 -5.39
C ALA A 58 0.53 -5.63 -6.84
N CYS A 59 1.46 -5.92 -7.75
CA CYS A 59 1.18 -6.06 -9.18
C CYS A 59 1.75 -7.39 -9.66
N ALA A 60 0.96 -8.16 -10.41
CA ALA A 60 1.37 -9.42 -11.01
C ALA A 60 0.60 -9.62 -12.33
N ASP A 61 1.12 -10.48 -13.21
CA ASP A 61 0.42 -10.85 -14.45
C ASP A 61 -0.83 -11.70 -14.18
N ASP A 62 -0.92 -12.29 -12.99
CA ASP A 62 -2.08 -13.05 -12.51
C ASP A 62 -2.69 -12.41 -11.24
N GLU A 63 -3.99 -12.13 -11.30
CA GLU A 63 -4.75 -11.46 -10.24
C GLU A 63 -4.82 -12.28 -8.94
N GLN A 64 -4.90 -13.61 -9.04
CA GLN A 64 -4.95 -14.49 -7.89
C GLN A 64 -3.63 -14.45 -7.12
N ILE A 65 -2.51 -14.29 -7.81
CA ILE A 65 -1.19 -14.13 -7.18
C ILE A 65 -1.09 -12.80 -6.45
N ALA A 66 -1.52 -11.69 -7.07
CA ALA A 66 -1.58 -10.40 -6.41
C ALA A 66 -2.50 -10.43 -5.17
N PHE A 67 -3.68 -11.05 -5.29
CA PHE A 67 -4.61 -11.23 -4.18
C PHE A 67 -4.03 -12.09 -3.06
N HIS A 68 -3.39 -13.22 -3.41
CA HIS A 68 -2.75 -14.13 -2.46
C HIS A 68 -1.65 -13.41 -1.68
N ALA A 69 -0.82 -12.61 -2.36
CA ALA A 69 0.24 -11.83 -1.72
C ALA A 69 -0.33 -10.83 -0.71
N ILE A 70 -1.30 -9.99 -1.10
CA ILE A 70 -1.94 -9.02 -0.21
C ILE A 70 -2.62 -9.70 0.98
N ARG A 71 -3.34 -10.81 0.75
CA ARG A 71 -4.03 -11.55 1.81
C ARG A 71 -3.03 -12.08 2.85
N ASN A 72 -1.88 -12.60 2.41
CA ASN A 72 -0.85 -13.08 3.32
C ASN A 72 -0.17 -11.96 4.10
N LEU A 73 0.15 -10.84 3.45
CA LEU A 73 0.72 -9.67 4.12
C LEU A 73 -0.21 -9.12 5.20
N ILE A 74 -1.50 -8.96 4.89
CA ILE A 74 -2.46 -8.47 5.88
C ILE A 74 -2.62 -9.46 7.03
N ARG A 75 -2.66 -10.76 6.75
CA ARG A 75 -2.70 -11.78 7.81
C ARG A 75 -1.52 -11.67 8.76
N LYS A 76 -0.31 -11.38 8.25
CA LYS A 76 0.90 -11.20 9.08
C LYS A 76 0.90 -9.86 9.83
N GLY A 77 0.37 -8.79 9.23
CA GLY A 77 0.35 -7.44 9.80
C GLY A 77 -0.82 -7.13 10.74
N ARG A 78 -1.82 -8.01 10.88
CA ARG A 78 -3.07 -7.77 11.64
C ARG A 78 -2.86 -7.25 13.06
N ASN A 79 -1.81 -7.70 13.75
CA ASN A 79 -1.55 -7.33 15.14
C ASN A 79 -0.70 -6.05 15.27
N ALA A 80 -0.16 -5.54 14.15
CA ALA A 80 0.69 -4.36 14.12
C ALA A 80 -0.06 -3.13 13.59
N VAL A 81 -0.82 -3.27 12.49
CA VAL A 81 -1.51 -2.16 11.83
C VAL A 81 -2.84 -2.66 11.21
N PRO A 82 -3.99 -2.07 11.58
CA PRO A 82 -5.26 -2.40 10.92
C PRO A 82 -5.30 -1.82 9.49
N PRO A 83 -5.82 -2.56 8.50
CA PRO A 83 -5.90 -2.06 7.13
C PRO A 83 -6.96 -0.96 7.01
N LEU A 84 -6.57 0.21 6.49
CA LEU A 84 -7.47 1.35 6.27
C LEU A 84 -8.40 1.12 5.06
N VAL A 85 -7.86 0.67 3.93
CA VAL A 85 -8.59 0.40 2.68
C VAL A 85 -7.97 -0.77 1.93
N ARG A 86 -8.79 -1.51 1.18
CA ARG A 86 -8.32 -2.42 0.12
C ARG A 86 -8.96 -2.02 -1.19
N LYS A 87 -8.14 -1.78 -2.20
CA LYS A 87 -8.60 -1.54 -3.57
C LYS A 87 -7.86 -2.51 -4.48
N MET A 88 -8.60 -3.38 -5.16
CA MET A 88 -8.08 -4.20 -6.24
C MET A 88 -8.46 -3.49 -7.54
N SER A 89 -7.50 -3.27 -8.42
CA SER A 89 -7.74 -2.69 -9.74
C SER A 89 -7.10 -3.58 -10.79
N LEU A 90 -7.88 -3.97 -11.80
CA LEU A 90 -7.38 -4.66 -12.98
C LEU A 90 -6.78 -3.62 -13.92
N MET A 91 -5.55 -3.20 -13.64
CA MET A 91 -4.75 -2.42 -14.59
C MET A 91 -3.89 -3.40 -15.38
N LYS A 92 -4.47 -3.98 -16.44
CA LYS A 92 -3.68 -4.60 -17.50
C LYS A 92 -3.07 -3.44 -18.28
N TRP A 93 -1.74 -3.33 -18.26
CA TRP A 93 -1.04 -2.45 -19.19
C TRP A 93 -1.35 -2.95 -20.61
N ILE A 94 -2.32 -2.32 -21.27
CA ILE A 94 -2.53 -2.36 -22.71
C ILE A 94 -1.97 -1.05 -23.25
#